data_AF-A0A346R0I0-F1
#
_entry.id   AF-A0A346R0I0-F1
#
_cell.length_a   1.000
_cell.length_b   1.000
_cell.length_c   1.000
_cell.angle_alpha   90.00
_cell.angle_beta   90.00
_cell.angle_gamma   90.00
#
_symmetry.space_group_name_H-M   'P 1'
#
loop_
_entity.id
_entity.type
_entity.pdbx_description
1 polymer ?
#
loop_
_entity_poly.entity_id
_entity_poly.type
_entity_poly.pdbx_seq_one_letter_code
_entity_poly.pdbx_strand_id
1 'polypeptide(L)'
;MRQSVFKSEQAYTEFKAQQIAQERDGAQIRDAPAASKVSMDTNHGDVEIDLDEYYNGTQNKNVDLDKVPLFMPSAENLKALSAHASSRLQELLEEYDIPTAPEQITYDNQGKMQLPDGYPYTDQLQQALEENPGLSRELRDLNSMSSVFAKMQESLPFLEAYGKAGSSAEAQKGVDQYSYLFR
;
A
#
# COMPACT_ATOMS: atom_id res chain seq x y z
N MET A 1 -27.96 4.30 -17.54
CA MET A 1 -26.86 5.20 -17.13
C MET A 1 -25.68 4.32 -16.76
N ARG A 2 -24.74 4.15 -17.70
CA ARG A 2 -23.58 3.24 -17.61
C ARG A 2 -22.31 4.08 -17.81
N GLN A 3 -21.91 4.87 -16.82
CA GLN A 3 -20.62 5.56 -16.85
C GLN A 3 -19.99 5.76 -15.46
N SER A 4 -20.64 5.35 -14.37
CA SER A 4 -20.16 5.58 -13.00
C SER A 4 -19.45 4.40 -12.33
N VAL A 5 -19.51 3.20 -12.92
CA VAL A 5 -18.99 1.97 -12.26
C VAL A 5 -17.55 1.64 -12.66
N PHE A 6 -17.06 2.12 -13.81
CA PHE A 6 -15.66 1.91 -14.21
C PHE A 6 -14.67 2.86 -13.51
N LYS A 7 -15.16 3.91 -12.85
CA LYS A 7 -14.29 4.80 -12.07
C LYS A 7 -13.90 4.20 -10.71
N SER A 8 -14.65 3.24 -10.16
CA SER A 8 -14.29 2.60 -8.88
C SER A 8 -13.24 1.50 -9.03
N GLU A 9 -13.10 0.88 -10.20
CA GLU A 9 -11.99 -0.06 -10.44
C GLU A 9 -10.66 0.67 -10.72
N GLN A 10 -10.71 1.90 -11.25
CA GLN A 10 -9.52 2.69 -11.59
C GLN A 10 -9.05 3.62 -10.45
N ALA A 11 -9.93 4.02 -9.53
CA ALA A 11 -9.60 5.05 -8.53
C ALA A 11 -8.97 4.53 -7.22
N TYR A 12 -8.79 3.22 -7.03
CA TYR A 12 -8.43 2.65 -5.72
C TYR A 12 -7.02 2.09 -5.62
N THR A 13 -6.22 2.19 -6.68
CA THR A 13 -4.82 1.72 -6.75
C THR A 13 -3.90 2.84 -7.21
N GLU A 14 -4.21 4.08 -6.81
CA GLU A 14 -3.41 5.26 -7.11
C GLU A 14 -2.55 5.61 -5.90
N PHE A 15 -1.29 5.16 -5.93
CA PHE A 15 -0.29 5.74 -5.06
C PHE A 15 0.15 7.07 -5.67
N LYS A 16 -0.25 8.20 -5.09
CA LYS A 16 0.17 9.52 -5.55
C LYS A 16 1.60 9.80 -5.11
N ALA A 17 2.56 9.35 -5.91
CA ALA A 17 3.98 9.64 -5.71
C ALA A 17 4.27 11.15 -5.70
N GLN A 18 3.46 11.97 -6.38
CA GLN A 18 3.53 13.43 -6.25
C GLN A 18 3.01 13.97 -4.92
N GLN A 19 2.00 13.36 -4.30
CA GLN A 19 1.48 13.83 -3.01
C GLN A 19 2.54 13.65 -1.91
N ILE A 20 3.32 12.59 -2.04
CA ILE A 20 4.52 12.31 -1.23
C ILE A 20 5.63 13.35 -1.48
N ALA A 21 5.87 13.72 -2.75
CA ALA A 21 6.85 14.75 -3.09
C ALA A 21 6.39 16.18 -2.69
N GLN A 22 5.08 16.42 -2.62
CA GLN A 22 4.45 17.73 -2.38
C GLN A 22 4.01 17.98 -0.93
N GLU A 23 4.11 17.02 -0.01
CA GLU A 23 3.85 17.22 1.44
C GLU A 23 4.85 18.17 2.14
N ARG A 24 5.54 19.04 1.38
CA ARG A 24 6.51 20.04 1.88
C ARG A 24 5.94 21.42 2.22
N ASP A 25 4.69 21.77 1.88
CA ASP A 25 4.22 23.17 2.04
C ASP A 25 3.01 23.39 2.97
N GLY A 26 2.63 22.43 3.82
CA GLY A 26 1.34 22.54 4.53
C GLY A 26 1.17 21.90 5.91
N ALA A 27 2.20 21.39 6.58
CA ALA A 27 2.17 21.11 8.02
C ALA A 27 3.59 20.93 8.52
N GLN A 28 3.95 21.55 9.64
CA GLN A 28 5.26 21.40 10.25
C GLN A 28 5.51 19.91 10.62
N ILE A 29 6.23 19.19 9.75
CA ILE A 29 7.05 18.05 10.16
C ILE A 29 8.49 18.49 9.95
N ARG A 30 9.05 19.16 10.96
CA ARG A 30 10.49 19.32 11.07
C ARG A 30 11.05 18.06 11.76
N ASP A 31 11.96 17.42 11.05
CA ASP A 31 13.11 16.68 11.58
C ASP A 31 12.84 15.34 12.28
N ALA A 32 12.66 14.29 11.48
CA ALA A 32 13.37 13.02 11.70
C ALA A 32 13.50 12.30 10.35
N PRO A 33 14.66 11.68 10.03
CA PRO A 33 14.66 10.64 9.00
C PRO A 33 13.57 9.63 9.37
N ALA A 34 12.85 9.08 8.38
CA ALA A 34 11.91 7.99 8.65
C ALA A 34 12.68 6.94 9.45
N ALA A 35 12.27 6.71 10.71
CA ALA A 35 13.00 5.78 11.56
C ALA A 35 12.91 4.40 10.90
N SER A 36 14.06 3.78 10.62
CA SER A 36 14.08 2.41 10.09
C SER A 36 13.32 1.48 11.03
N LYS A 37 13.43 1.72 12.35
CA LYS A 37 12.69 1.01 13.39
C LYS A 37 11.36 1.67 13.71
N VAL A 38 10.28 0.93 13.45
CA VAL A 38 8.90 1.33 13.75
C VAL A 38 8.13 0.19 14.40
N SER A 39 7.18 0.53 15.26
CA SER A 39 6.22 -0.43 15.79
C SER A 39 5.17 -0.72 14.73
N MET A 40 5.07 -1.98 14.32
CA MET A 40 4.14 -2.47 13.32
C MET A 40 3.10 -3.40 13.96
N ASP A 41 1.85 -3.27 13.56
CA ASP A 41 0.78 -4.21 13.90
C ASP A 41 0.94 -5.50 13.09
N THR A 42 1.05 -6.64 13.76
CA THR A 42 1.31 -7.93 13.11
C THR A 42 0.36 -9.01 13.60
N ASN A 43 0.38 -10.17 12.92
CA ASN A 43 -0.29 -11.38 13.42
C ASN A 43 0.18 -11.83 14.82
N HIS A 44 1.30 -11.30 15.34
CA HIS A 44 1.82 -11.56 16.68
C HIS A 44 1.61 -10.37 17.65
N GLY A 45 0.78 -9.40 17.27
CA GLY A 45 0.59 -8.13 17.97
C GLY A 45 1.59 -7.06 17.51
N ASP A 46 1.76 -6.01 18.31
CA ASP A 46 2.69 -4.92 17.99
C ASP A 46 4.14 -5.39 18.14
N VAL A 47 4.92 -5.30 17.06
CA VAL A 47 6.33 -5.69 17.01
C VAL A 47 7.16 -4.54 16.46
N GLU A 48 8.27 -4.22 17.12
CA GLU A 48 9.25 -3.27 16.60
C GLU A 48 10.06 -3.94 15.48
N ILE A 49 10.04 -3.35 14.29
CA ILE A 49 10.64 -3.91 13.08
C ILE A 49 11.51 -2.83 12.42
N ASP A 50 12.72 -3.22 12.04
CA ASP A 50 13.57 -2.43 11.17
C ASP A 50 13.16 -2.67 9.71
N LEU A 51 12.51 -1.68 9.10
CA LEU A 51 11.97 -1.77 7.74
C LEU A 51 13.07 -1.86 6.68
N ASP A 52 14.22 -1.23 6.90
CA ASP A 52 15.37 -1.36 6.00
C ASP A 52 15.90 -2.79 6.02
N GLU A 53 16.11 -3.36 7.21
CA GLU A 53 16.53 -4.75 7.33
C GLU A 53 15.48 -5.71 6.76
N TYR A 54 14.20 -5.48 7.05
CA TYR A 54 13.07 -6.28 6.58
C TYR A 54 13.03 -6.35 5.05
N TYR A 55 13.07 -5.19 4.39
CA TYR A 55 12.97 -5.12 2.93
C TYR A 55 14.27 -5.42 2.20
N ASN A 56 15.44 -5.28 2.82
CA ASN A 56 16.72 -5.61 2.18
C ASN A 56 17.18 -7.05 2.45
N GLY A 57 16.57 -7.75 3.42
CA GLY A 57 16.88 -9.12 3.78
C GLY A 57 16.75 -10.14 2.63
N THR A 58 17.57 -11.19 2.69
CA THR A 58 17.46 -12.35 1.80
C THR A 58 16.18 -13.13 2.07
N GLN A 59 15.37 -13.30 1.03
CA GLN A 59 14.12 -14.05 1.09
C GLN A 59 14.43 -15.54 1.21
N ASN A 60 14.19 -16.10 2.40
CA ASN A 60 14.28 -17.53 2.61
C ASN A 60 13.11 -18.23 1.89
N LYS A 61 13.41 -19.21 1.04
CA LYS A 61 12.39 -19.95 0.28
C LYS A 61 11.54 -20.89 1.17
N ASN A 62 11.96 -21.12 2.41
CA ASN A 62 11.30 -21.99 3.39
C ASN A 62 11.02 -21.19 4.67
N VAL A 63 10.14 -20.20 4.57
CA VAL A 63 9.67 -19.42 5.72
C VAL A 63 8.44 -20.10 6.32
N ASP A 64 8.50 -20.34 7.63
CA ASP A 64 7.35 -20.74 8.42
C ASP A 64 6.50 -19.50 8.74
N LEU A 65 5.35 -19.37 8.08
CA LEU A 65 4.48 -18.20 8.17
C LEU A 65 3.92 -17.98 9.59
N ASP A 66 3.83 -19.04 10.39
CA ASP A 66 3.38 -18.97 11.78
C ASP A 66 4.46 -18.39 12.73
N LYS A 67 5.69 -18.22 12.23
CA LYS A 67 6.83 -17.70 13.01
C LYS A 67 7.32 -16.34 12.56
N VAL A 68 6.81 -15.84 11.44
CA VAL A 68 7.19 -14.52 10.93
C VAL A 68 6.09 -13.52 11.27
N PRO A 69 6.46 -12.34 11.81
CA PRO A 69 5.51 -11.25 12.00
C PRO A 69 5.03 -10.75 10.62
N LEU A 70 3.79 -11.10 10.26
CA LEU A 70 3.12 -10.65 9.05
C LEU A 70 2.42 -9.33 9.32
N PHE A 71 2.67 -8.31 8.49
CA PHE A 71 2.05 -7.00 8.66
C PHE A 71 0.54 -7.07 8.43
N MET A 72 -0.22 -6.55 9.39
CA MET A 72 -1.67 -6.42 9.24
C MET A 72 -2.00 -5.21 8.36
N PRO A 73 -3.06 -5.30 7.53
CA PRO A 73 -3.57 -4.14 6.78
C PRO A 73 -4.30 -3.19 7.75
N SER A 74 -3.54 -2.37 8.47
CA SER A 74 -4.04 -1.36 9.42
C SER A 74 -3.65 0.06 8.98
N ALA A 75 -4.36 1.06 9.49
CA ALA A 75 -4.08 2.46 9.15
C ALA A 75 -2.70 2.90 9.62
N GLU A 76 -2.29 2.41 10.79
CA GLU A 76 -1.00 2.67 11.43
C GLU A 76 0.14 2.10 10.60
N ASN A 77 0.04 0.84 10.16
CA ASN A 77 1.04 0.22 9.30
C ASN A 77 1.15 0.91 7.95
N LEU A 78 0.01 1.24 7.33
CA LEU A 78 0.00 1.96 6.05
C LEU A 78 0.68 3.32 6.16
N LYS A 79 0.45 4.05 7.26
CA LYS A 79 1.11 5.33 7.51
C LYS A 79 2.62 5.16 7.67
N ALA A 80 3.06 4.18 8.46
CA ALA A 80 4.49 3.91 8.69
C ALA A 80 5.21 3.49 7.41
N LEU A 81 4.65 2.52 6.68
CA LEU A 81 5.19 2.04 5.40
C LEU A 81 5.18 3.14 4.33
N SER A 82 4.11 3.93 4.24
CA SER A 82 4.05 5.04 3.29
C SER A 82 5.13 6.06 3.58
N ALA A 83 5.35 6.45 4.85
CA ALA A 83 6.39 7.41 5.21
C ALA A 83 7.80 6.88 4.91
N HIS A 84 8.06 5.61 5.20
CA HIS A 84 9.35 4.98 4.93
C HIS A 84 9.62 4.85 3.43
N ALA A 85 8.69 4.26 2.67
CA ALA A 85 8.79 4.12 1.22
C ALA A 85 8.96 5.48 0.51
N SER A 86 8.30 6.52 1.03
CA SER A 86 8.42 7.90 0.54
C SER A 86 9.82 8.46 0.67
N SER A 87 10.43 8.32 1.86
CA SER A 87 11.81 8.76 2.11
C SER A 87 12.78 8.05 1.18
N ARG A 88 12.67 6.72 1.11
CA ARG A 88 13.55 5.89 0.28
C ARG A 88 13.38 6.14 -1.22
N LEU A 89 12.14 6.36 -1.67
CA LEU A 89 11.90 6.74 -3.06
C LEU A 89 12.52 8.09 -3.38
N GLN A 90 12.41 9.07 -2.48
CA GLN A 90 13.06 10.37 -2.69
C GLN A 90 14.58 10.23 -2.76
N GLU A 91 15.19 9.48 -1.84
CA GLU A 91 16.63 9.20 -1.84
C GLU A 91 17.08 8.52 -3.14
N LEU A 92 16.30 7.54 -3.63
CA LEU A 92 16.56 6.89 -4.90
C LEU A 92 16.49 7.87 -6.07
N LEU A 93 15.48 8.74 -6.11
CA LEU A 93 15.35 9.73 -7.19
C LEU A 93 16.55 10.70 -7.20
N GLU A 94 17.02 11.11 -6.02
CA GLU A 94 18.21 11.96 -5.88
C GLU A 94 19.50 11.23 -6.31
N GLU A 95 19.69 9.97 -5.90
CA GLU A 95 20.86 9.15 -6.26
C GLU A 95 20.97 8.92 -7.77
N TYR A 96 19.84 8.74 -8.44
CA TYR A 96 19.78 8.49 -9.87
C TYR A 96 19.60 9.77 -10.70
N ASP A 97 19.72 10.98 -10.15
CA ASP A 97 19.52 12.24 -10.88
C ASP A 97 18.15 12.34 -11.60
N ILE A 98 17.08 11.83 -10.97
CA ILE A 98 15.70 11.91 -11.47
C ILE A 98 15.00 13.12 -10.81
N PRO A 99 14.81 14.24 -11.53
CA PRO A 99 14.41 15.51 -10.91
C PRO A 99 12.93 15.59 -10.52
N THR A 100 12.09 14.72 -11.08
CA THR A 100 10.65 14.72 -10.80
C THR A 100 10.16 13.29 -10.63
N ALA A 101 9.52 13.01 -9.50
CA ALA A 101 8.78 11.78 -9.29
C ALA A 101 7.59 11.65 -10.28
N PRO A 102 7.14 10.43 -10.59
CA PRO A 102 5.90 10.24 -11.34
C PRO A 102 4.71 10.83 -10.57
N GLU A 103 3.66 11.25 -11.27
CA GLU A 103 2.39 11.70 -10.65
C GLU A 103 1.80 10.63 -9.76
N GLN A 104 1.81 9.40 -10.26
CA GLN A 104 1.28 8.23 -9.59
C GLN A 104 2.09 6.98 -9.96
N ILE A 105 2.13 6.02 -9.05
CA ILE A 105 2.59 4.67 -9.33
C ILE A 105 1.37 3.76 -9.17
N THR A 106 1.10 2.94 -10.17
CA THR A 106 0.01 1.98 -10.16
C THR A 106 0.55 0.58 -10.38
N TYR A 107 -0.27 -0.44 -10.14
CA TYR A 107 0.10 -1.84 -10.35
C TYR A 107 -0.99 -2.54 -11.14
N ASP A 108 -0.59 -3.37 -12.09
CA ASP A 108 -1.53 -4.21 -12.81
C ASP A 108 -1.96 -5.45 -12.00
N ASN A 109 -2.86 -6.25 -12.57
CA ASN A 109 -3.37 -7.48 -11.96
C ASN A 109 -2.29 -8.56 -11.73
N GLN A 110 -1.08 -8.38 -12.25
CA GLN A 110 0.06 -9.28 -12.05
C GLN A 110 1.04 -8.73 -11.01
N GLY A 111 0.75 -7.57 -10.41
CA GLY A 111 1.63 -6.90 -9.44
C GLY A 111 2.85 -6.24 -10.10
N LYS A 112 2.78 -5.99 -11.42
CA LYS A 112 3.82 -5.24 -12.13
C LYS A 112 3.53 -3.74 -12.03
N MET A 113 4.56 -2.98 -11.67
CA MET A 113 4.51 -1.52 -11.59
C MET A 113 4.21 -0.90 -12.95
N GLN A 114 3.32 0.08 -12.97
CA GLN A 114 2.93 0.88 -14.12
C GLN A 114 3.11 2.36 -13.78
N LEU A 115 3.88 3.05 -14.63
CA LEU A 115 4.13 4.49 -14.52
C LEU A 115 3.18 5.27 -15.45
N PRO A 116 2.96 6.57 -15.20
CA PRO A 116 2.08 7.39 -16.03
C PRO A 116 2.59 7.48 -17.47
N ASP A 117 1.67 7.49 -18.43
CA ASP A 117 2.01 7.69 -19.83
C ASP A 117 2.73 9.03 -20.01
N GLY A 118 3.87 9.00 -20.71
CA GLY A 118 4.68 10.20 -20.98
C GLY A 118 5.58 10.64 -19.81
N TYR A 119 5.70 9.85 -18.74
CA TYR A 119 6.70 10.11 -17.70
C TYR A 119 8.13 10.03 -18.29
N PRO A 120 8.90 11.14 -18.28
CA PRO A 120 10.14 11.26 -19.06
C PRO A 120 11.29 10.38 -18.53
N TYR A 121 11.23 9.96 -17.27
CA TYR A 121 12.27 9.17 -16.60
C TYR A 121 11.86 7.70 -16.38
N THR A 122 10.96 7.18 -17.21
CA THR A 122 10.43 5.82 -17.09
C THR A 122 11.54 4.77 -17.01
N ASP A 123 12.44 4.74 -17.99
CA ASP A 123 13.51 3.73 -18.07
C ASP A 123 14.50 3.87 -16.90
N GLN A 124 14.84 5.10 -16.54
CA GLN A 124 15.78 5.42 -15.46
C GLN A 124 15.22 5.03 -14.08
N LEU A 125 13.94 5.33 -13.82
CA LEU A 125 13.27 4.92 -12.59
C LEU A 125 13.12 3.39 -12.51
N GLN A 126 12.81 2.74 -13.63
CA GLN A 126 12.76 1.27 -13.68
C GLN A 126 14.12 0.65 -13.36
N GLN A 127 15.18 1.13 -13.99
CA GLN A 127 16.55 0.68 -13.70
C GLN A 127 16.91 0.91 -12.22
N ALA A 128 16.63 2.10 -11.69
CA ALA A 128 16.91 2.44 -10.29
C ALA A 128 16.23 1.46 -9.32
N LEU A 129 14.97 1.09 -9.60
CA LEU A 129 14.22 0.14 -8.79
C LEU A 129 14.65 -1.32 -8.98
N GLU A 130 15.17 -1.68 -10.16
CA GLU A 130 15.77 -3.01 -10.39
C GLU A 130 17.08 -3.17 -9.60
N GLU A 131 17.89 -2.12 -9.52
CA GLU A 131 19.10 -2.07 -8.71
C GLU A 131 18.80 -1.94 -7.20
N ASN A 132 17.59 -1.51 -6.85
CA ASN A 132 17.09 -1.38 -5.47
C ASN A 132 15.87 -2.29 -5.20
N PRO A 133 16.05 -3.63 -5.24
CA PRO A 133 14.94 -4.58 -5.13
C PRO A 133 14.22 -4.54 -3.78
N GLY A 134 14.86 -4.03 -2.72
CA GLY A 134 14.21 -3.81 -1.42
C GLY A 134 13.11 -2.76 -1.49
N LEU A 135 13.39 -1.59 -2.08
CA LEU A 135 12.42 -0.53 -2.29
C LEU A 135 11.32 -0.94 -3.28
N SER A 136 11.67 -1.68 -4.34
CA SER A 136 10.68 -2.23 -5.26
C SER A 136 9.66 -3.15 -4.57
N ARG A 137 10.12 -4.00 -3.64
CA ARG A 137 9.24 -4.85 -2.81
C ARG A 137 8.37 -4.01 -1.88
N GLU A 138 8.96 -3.05 -1.21
CA GLU A 138 8.25 -2.17 -0.28
C GLU A 138 7.10 -1.42 -0.96
N LEU A 139 7.34 -0.82 -2.13
CA LEU A 139 6.29 -0.13 -2.89
C LEU A 139 5.17 -1.09 -3.33
N ARG A 140 5.50 -2.34 -3.65
CA ARG A 140 4.50 -3.38 -4.01
C ARG A 140 3.68 -3.81 -2.79
N ASP A 141 4.34 -4.00 -1.64
CA ASP A 141 3.68 -4.41 -0.40
C ASP A 141 2.76 -3.31 0.11
N LEU A 142 3.21 -2.05 0.09
CA LEU A 142 2.39 -0.89 0.41
C LEU A 142 1.13 -0.81 -0.46
N ASN A 143 1.27 -1.02 -1.77
CA ASN A 143 0.13 -1.06 -2.68
C ASN A 143 -0.85 -2.20 -2.34
N SER A 144 -0.30 -3.39 -2.09
CA SER A 144 -1.10 -4.58 -1.75
C SER A 144 -1.87 -4.38 -0.44
N MET A 145 -1.19 -3.88 0.61
CA MET A 145 -1.80 -3.59 1.90
C MET A 145 -2.86 -2.50 1.81
N SER A 146 -2.61 -1.44 1.03
CA SER A 146 -3.58 -0.36 0.82
C SER A 146 -4.84 -0.87 0.12
N SER A 147 -4.68 -1.74 -0.88
CA SER A 147 -5.81 -2.37 -1.58
C SER A 147 -6.63 -3.27 -0.65
N VAL A 148 -5.97 -4.09 0.17
CA VAL A 148 -6.65 -4.96 1.14
C VAL A 148 -7.37 -4.12 2.19
N PHE A 149 -6.73 -3.10 2.73
CA PHE A 149 -7.34 -2.20 3.72
C PHE A 149 -8.57 -1.48 3.17
N ALA A 150 -8.52 -0.95 1.95
CA ALA A 150 -9.66 -0.33 1.30
C ALA A 150 -10.84 -1.30 1.16
N LYS A 151 -10.58 -2.54 0.70
CA LYS A 151 -11.61 -3.58 0.61
C LYS A 151 -12.19 -3.97 1.97
N MET A 152 -11.37 -3.99 3.02
CA MET A 152 -11.84 -4.22 4.38
C MET A 152 -12.78 -3.09 4.83
N GLN A 153 -12.42 -1.83 4.58
CA GLN A 153 -13.27 -0.67 4.89
C GLN A 153 -14.61 -0.73 4.13
N GLU A 154 -14.59 -1.07 2.84
CA GLU A 154 -15.80 -1.23 2.03
C GLU A 154 -16.71 -2.35 2.56
N SER A 155 -16.13 -3.38 3.18
CA SER A 155 -16.87 -4.50 3.76
C SER A 155 -17.51 -4.21 5.12
N LEU A 156 -17.12 -3.12 5.81
CA LEU A 156 -17.63 -2.81 7.16
C LEU A 156 -19.16 -2.75 7.24
N PRO A 157 -19.89 -2.08 6.32
CA PRO A 157 -21.35 -2.04 6.38
C PRO A 157 -21.99 -3.43 6.26
N PHE A 158 -21.40 -4.33 5.47
CA PHE A 158 -21.85 -5.72 5.38
C PHE A 158 -21.62 -6.46 6.70
N LEU A 159 -20.42 -6.36 7.27
CA LEU A 159 -20.07 -7.00 8.54
C LEU A 159 -20.99 -6.53 9.67
N GLU A 160 -21.32 -5.24 9.72
CA GLU A 160 -22.27 -4.70 10.69
C GLU A 160 -23.70 -5.23 10.49
N ALA A 161 -24.18 -5.23 9.25
CA ALA A 161 -25.53 -5.70 8.94
C ALA A 161 -25.68 -7.20 9.24
N TYR A 162 -24.66 -8.00 8.90
CA TYR A 162 -24.63 -9.43 9.17
C TYR A 162 -24.47 -9.73 10.66
N GLY A 163 -23.59 -9.01 11.38
CA GLY A 163 -23.35 -9.21 12.81
C GLY A 163 -24.53 -8.80 13.71
N LYS A 164 -25.38 -7.88 13.25
CA LYS A 164 -26.62 -7.47 13.96
C LYS A 164 -27.82 -8.39 13.66
N ALA A 165 -27.70 -9.32 12.71
CA ALA A 165 -28.80 -10.20 12.33
C ALA A 165 -29.14 -11.18 13.47
N GLY A 166 -30.38 -11.14 13.96
CA GLY A 166 -30.88 -12.06 14.98
C GLY A 166 -31.42 -13.36 14.38
N SER A 167 -31.50 -13.46 13.06
CA SER A 167 -32.08 -14.60 12.35
C SER A 167 -31.42 -14.84 10.99
N SER A 168 -31.56 -16.06 10.47
CA SER A 168 -31.06 -16.43 9.13
C SER A 168 -31.69 -15.60 8.01
N ALA A 169 -32.95 -15.17 8.15
CA ALA A 169 -33.62 -14.31 7.16
C ALA A 169 -33.06 -12.88 7.14
N GLU A 170 -32.65 -12.34 8.30
CA GLU A 170 -32.00 -11.02 8.38
C GLU A 170 -30.56 -11.07 7.87
N ALA A 171 -29.83 -12.15 8.16
CA ALA A 171 -28.50 -12.38 7.61
C ALA A 171 -28.53 -12.44 6.08
N GLN A 172 -29.53 -13.12 5.50
CA GLN A 172 -29.70 -13.20 4.04
C GLN A 172 -29.98 -11.83 3.41
N LYS A 173 -30.77 -10.96 4.06
CA LYS A 173 -30.99 -9.59 3.57
C LYS A 173 -29.69 -8.80 3.51
N GLY A 174 -28.81 -8.96 4.50
CA GLY A 174 -27.47 -8.37 4.48
C GLY A 174 -26.63 -8.88 3.32
N VAL A 175 -26.61 -10.20 3.10
CA VAL A 175 -25.91 -10.82 1.96
C VAL A 175 -26.43 -10.29 0.62
N ASP A 176 -27.75 -10.23 0.43
CA ASP A 176 -28.35 -9.76 -0.82
C ASP A 176 -28.01 -8.28 -1.08
N GLN A 177 -28.14 -7.44 -0.04
CA GLN A 177 -27.87 -5.99 -0.11
C GLN A 177 -26.41 -5.69 -0.48
N TYR A 178 -25.46 -6.44 0.08
CA TYR A 178 -24.03 -6.20 -0.10
C TYR A 178 -23.35 -7.16 -1.06
N SER A 179 -24.12 -7.99 -1.79
CA SER A 179 -23.60 -8.97 -2.75
C SER A 179 -22.71 -8.37 -3.84
N TYR A 180 -22.76 -7.05 -4.08
CA TYR A 180 -21.90 -6.35 -5.03
C TYR A 180 -20.44 -6.23 -4.58
N LEU A 181 -20.15 -6.39 -3.27
CA LEU A 181 -18.79 -6.33 -2.72
C LEU A 181 -17.94 -7.57 -3.04
N PHE A 182 -18.57 -8.65 -3.50
CA PHE A 182 -17.94 -9.97 -3.69
C PHE A 182 -18.02 -10.49 -5.14
N ARG A 183 -18.22 -9.59 -6.11
CA ARG A 183 -18.34 -9.93 -7.53
C ARG A 183 -17.06 -9.68 -8.30
#